data_AF-A0A661MBL0-F1
#
_entry.id   AF-A0A661MBL0-F1
#
_cell.length_a   1.000
_cell.length_b   1.000
_cell.length_c   1.000
_cell.angle_alpha   90.00
_cell.angle_beta   90.00
_cell.angle_gamma   90.00
#
_symmetry.space_group_name_H-M   'P 1'
#
loop_
_entity.id
_entity.type
_entity.pdbx_description
1 polymer ?
#
loop_
_entity_poly.entity_id
_entity_poly.type
_entity_poly.pdbx_seq_one_letter_code
_entity_poly.pdbx_strand_id
1 'polypeptide(L)'
;MSPFVRMLVYSLMAIFGLTAMYSILNAGNPDSFLRIVIPDPRYDVYVAGTTSFIVFMLGFVVFFARDREAFRQLLMLNQERIRQLRRKGKTDEEIAESLLAAMGSFSGYRHNLARKKLIVYLSEFK
;
A
#
# COMPACT_ATOMS: atom_id res chain seq x y z
N MET A 1 3.28 -2.63 10.32
CA MET A 1 2.85 -4.06 10.28
C MET A 1 3.91 -4.91 10.96
N SER A 2 3.56 -5.93 11.75
CA SER A 2 4.59 -6.77 12.38
C SER A 2 5.40 -7.52 11.31
N PRO A 3 6.69 -7.83 11.55
CA PRO A 3 7.53 -8.52 10.58
C PRO A 3 6.95 -9.87 10.14
N PHE A 4 6.35 -10.60 11.09
CA PHE A 4 5.68 -11.87 10.83
C PHE A 4 4.49 -11.72 9.89
N VAL A 5 3.58 -10.77 10.17
CA VAL A 5 2.41 -10.52 9.31
C VAL A 5 2.86 -10.07 7.92
N ARG A 6 3.93 -9.29 7.83
CA ARG A 6 4.51 -8.89 6.54
C ARG A 6 4.99 -10.08 5.73
N MET A 7 5.73 -10.98 6.35
CA MET A 7 6.21 -12.21 5.71
C MET A 7 5.03 -13.05 5.24
N LEU A 8 4.02 -13.25 6.09
CA LEU A 8 2.82 -14.01 5.77
C LEU A 8 2.06 -13.42 4.57
N VAL A 9 1.84 -12.11 4.55
CA VAL A 9 1.17 -11.43 3.43
C VAL A 9 1.97 -11.59 2.13
N TYR A 10 3.30 -11.46 2.17
CA TYR A 10 4.13 -11.68 0.99
C TYR A 10 4.14 -13.13 0.51
N SER A 11 4.17 -14.10 1.43
CA SER A 11 4.03 -15.52 1.07
C SER A 11 2.68 -15.80 0.42
N LEU A 12 1.58 -15.26 0.97
CA LEU A 12 0.25 -15.41 0.36
C LEU A 12 0.18 -14.74 -1.01
N MET A 13 0.72 -13.54 -1.17
CA MET A 13 0.80 -12.87 -2.48
C MET A 13 1.58 -13.71 -3.50
N ALA A 14 2.68 -14.33 -3.10
CA ALA A 14 3.46 -15.21 -3.97
C ALA A 14 2.66 -16.45 -4.37
N ILE A 15 2.01 -17.13 -3.41
CA ILE A 15 1.20 -18.32 -3.66
C ILE A 15 0.03 -18.00 -4.59
N PHE A 16 -0.80 -17.01 -4.25
CA PHE A 16 -1.93 -16.63 -5.08
C PHE A 16 -1.51 -16.03 -6.42
N GLY A 17 -0.37 -15.31 -6.47
CA GLY A 17 0.19 -14.78 -7.70
C GLY A 17 0.64 -15.87 -8.66
N LEU A 18 1.31 -16.92 -8.15
CA LEU A 18 1.68 -18.09 -8.94
C LEU A 18 0.45 -18.87 -9.41
N THR A 19 -0.56 -19.04 -8.54
CA THR A 19 -1.84 -19.67 -8.95
C THR A 19 -2.53 -18.86 -10.05
N ALA A 20 -2.63 -17.53 -9.89
CA ALA A 20 -3.22 -16.66 -10.91
C ALA A 20 -2.46 -16.75 -12.24
N MET A 21 -1.12 -16.69 -12.19
CA MET A 21 -0.27 -16.84 -13.37
C MET A 21 -0.50 -18.18 -14.07
N TYR A 22 -0.48 -19.29 -13.31
CA TYR A 22 -0.72 -20.62 -13.86
C TYR A 22 -2.11 -20.75 -14.47
N SER A 23 -3.15 -20.24 -13.79
CA SER A 23 -4.52 -20.25 -14.28
C SER A 23 -4.69 -19.45 -15.55
N ILE A 24 -4.08 -18.26 -15.67
CA ILE A 24 -4.14 -17.44 -16.89
C ILE A 24 -3.47 -18.17 -18.06
N LEU A 25 -2.31 -18.78 -17.84
CA LEU A 25 -1.55 -19.46 -18.90
C LEU A 25 -2.18 -20.79 -19.34
N ASN A 26 -2.95 -21.45 -18.47
CA ASN A 26 -3.57 -22.75 -18.74
C ASN A 26 -5.10 -22.70 -18.82
N ALA A 27 -5.69 -21.50 -18.91
CA ALA A 27 -7.14 -21.35 -18.96
C ALA A 27 -7.73 -22.09 -20.17
N GLY A 28 -8.70 -22.96 -19.92
CA GLY A 28 -9.36 -23.75 -20.96
C GLY A 28 -8.62 -25.03 -21.35
N ASN A 29 -7.45 -25.32 -20.76
CA ASN A 29 -6.72 -26.56 -21.02
C ASN A 29 -7.37 -27.73 -20.25
N PRO A 30 -7.88 -28.77 -20.93
CA PRO A 30 -8.49 -29.93 -20.27
C PRO A 30 -7.50 -30.77 -19.45
N ASP A 31 -6.19 -30.69 -19.73
CA ASP A 31 -5.14 -31.46 -19.04
C ASP A 31 -4.39 -30.64 -17.95
N SER A 32 -4.99 -29.54 -17.49
CA SER A 32 -4.43 -28.67 -16.45
C SER A 32 -4.43 -29.33 -15.07
N PHE A 33 -3.43 -29.03 -14.22
CA PHE A 33 -3.43 -29.44 -12.81
C PHE A 33 -4.62 -28.87 -12.02
N LEU A 34 -5.23 -27.78 -12.50
CA LEU A 34 -6.46 -27.23 -11.91
C LEU A 34 -7.60 -28.24 -11.90
N ARG A 35 -7.59 -29.26 -12.78
CA ARG A 35 -8.65 -30.27 -12.91
C ARG A 35 -8.80 -31.17 -11.70
N ILE A 36 -7.74 -31.32 -10.90
CA ILE A 36 -7.79 -32.07 -9.64
C ILE A 36 -8.80 -31.41 -8.67
N VAL A 37 -8.93 -30.09 -8.73
CA VAL A 37 -9.82 -29.31 -7.84
C VAL A 37 -11.06 -28.81 -8.58
N ILE A 38 -10.93 -28.41 -9.84
CA ILE A 38 -11.96 -27.79 -10.67
C ILE A 38 -12.06 -28.54 -12.01
N PRO A 39 -12.97 -29.52 -12.11
CA PRO A 39 -13.04 -30.41 -13.27
C PRO A 39 -13.42 -29.72 -14.58
N ASP A 40 -14.22 -28.65 -14.54
CA ASP A 40 -14.71 -27.97 -15.74
C ASP A 40 -13.81 -26.76 -16.14
N PRO A 41 -13.19 -26.78 -17.33
CA PRO A 41 -12.36 -25.70 -17.87
C PRO A 41 -12.97 -24.32 -17.95
N ARG A 42 -14.30 -24.24 -17.99
CA ARG A 42 -15.02 -22.96 -18.06
C ARG A 42 -14.79 -22.10 -16.82
N TYR A 43 -14.44 -22.72 -15.69
CA TYR A 43 -14.21 -22.00 -14.44
C TYR A 43 -12.79 -21.42 -14.30
N ASP A 44 -11.85 -21.79 -15.17
CA ASP A 44 -10.46 -21.34 -15.05
C ASP A 44 -10.32 -19.81 -15.10
N VAL A 45 -11.16 -19.15 -15.92
CA VAL A 45 -11.21 -17.68 -16.01
C VAL A 45 -11.70 -17.05 -14.70
N TYR A 46 -12.68 -17.68 -14.04
CA TYR A 46 -13.18 -17.21 -12.75
C TYR A 46 -12.14 -17.41 -11.64
N VAL A 47 -11.38 -18.50 -11.68
CA VAL A 47 -10.25 -18.73 -10.77
C VAL A 47 -9.22 -17.64 -10.97
N ALA A 48 -8.75 -17.44 -12.21
CA ALA A 48 -7.77 -16.43 -12.55
C ALA A 48 -8.21 -15.03 -12.09
N GLY A 49 -9.45 -14.65 -12.37
CA GLY A 49 -10.02 -13.37 -11.93
C GLY A 49 -10.04 -13.23 -10.41
N THR A 50 -10.52 -14.25 -9.71
CA THR A 50 -10.65 -14.24 -8.24
C THR A 50 -9.28 -14.20 -7.56
N THR A 51 -8.34 -15.04 -7.98
CA THR A 51 -6.97 -15.05 -7.43
C THR A 51 -6.24 -13.75 -7.72
N SER A 52 -6.42 -13.17 -8.91
CA SER A 52 -5.86 -11.86 -9.25
C SER A 52 -6.41 -10.75 -8.38
N PHE A 53 -7.73 -10.77 -8.11
CA PHE A 53 -8.37 -9.81 -7.22
C PHE A 53 -7.87 -9.94 -5.77
N ILE A 54 -7.66 -11.16 -5.27
CA ILE A 54 -7.07 -11.40 -3.95
C ILE A 54 -5.65 -10.83 -3.88
N VAL A 55 -4.80 -11.09 -4.88
CA VAL A 55 -3.44 -10.53 -4.94
C VAL A 55 -3.48 -9.00 -4.97
N PHE A 56 -4.40 -8.41 -5.73
CA PHE A 56 -4.60 -6.96 -5.76
C PHE A 56 -4.98 -6.40 -4.38
N MET A 57 -5.92 -7.02 -3.66
CA MET A 57 -6.30 -6.63 -2.30
C MET A 57 -5.14 -6.75 -1.31
N LEU A 58 -4.39 -7.85 -1.34
CA LEU A 58 -3.21 -8.03 -0.50
C LEU A 58 -2.13 -6.98 -0.80
N GLY A 59 -1.87 -6.71 -2.08
CA GLY A 59 -0.96 -5.68 -2.53
C GLY A 59 -1.38 -4.28 -2.06
N PHE A 60 -2.68 -3.98 -2.10
CA PHE A 60 -3.23 -2.73 -1.59
C PHE A 60 -3.01 -2.58 -0.08
N VAL A 61 -3.25 -3.63 0.72
CA VAL A 61 -3.01 -3.61 2.17
C VAL A 61 -1.52 -3.34 2.48
N VAL A 62 -0.62 -4.02 1.78
CA VAL A 62 0.84 -3.79 1.92
C VAL A 62 1.19 -2.35 1.58
N PHE A 63 0.70 -1.86 0.43
CA PHE A 63 0.99 -0.51 -0.04
C PHE A 63 0.49 0.53 0.98
N PHE A 64 -0.73 0.37 1.47
CA PHE A 64 -1.32 1.26 2.46
C PHE A 64 -0.56 1.25 3.79
N ALA A 65 -0.19 0.07 4.29
CA ALA A 65 0.59 -0.06 5.51
C ALA A 65 1.97 0.63 5.37
N ARG A 66 2.64 0.45 4.23
CA ARG A 66 3.93 1.08 3.93
C ARG A 66 3.82 2.59 3.79
N ASP A 67 2.76 3.09 3.16
CA ASP A 67 2.49 4.53 3.04
C ASP A 67 2.39 5.18 4.42
N ARG A 68 1.64 4.58 5.37
CA ARG A 68 1.56 5.06 6.76
C ARG A 68 2.93 5.12 7.45
N GLU A 69 3.72 4.06 7.32
CA GLU A 69 5.06 3.97 7.93
C GLU A 69 6.00 5.05 7.36
N ALA A 70 5.95 5.29 6.04
CA ALA A 70 6.75 6.32 5.38
C ALA A 70 6.42 7.72 5.92
N PHE A 71 5.14 8.07 6.05
CA PHE A 71 4.75 9.36 6.65
C PHE A 71 5.22 9.49 8.10
N ARG A 72 5.09 8.44 8.92
CA ARG A 72 5.59 8.46 10.30
C ARG A 72 7.11 8.65 10.36
N GLN A 73 7.86 7.98 9.49
CA GLN A 73 9.31 8.15 9.40
C GLN A 73 9.68 9.59 8.98
N LEU A 74 8.95 10.20 8.03
CA LEU A 74 9.15 11.59 7.64
C LEU A 74 8.95 12.55 8.83
N LEU A 75 7.91 12.33 9.65
CA LEU A 75 7.67 13.12 10.86
C LEU A 75 8.77 12.92 11.91
N MET A 76 9.22 11.69 12.12
CA MET A 76 10.32 11.38 13.05
C MET A 76 11.63 12.04 12.61
N LEU A 77 11.99 11.97 11.34
CA LEU A 77 13.20 12.62 10.79
C LEU A 77 13.15 14.14 10.93
N ASN A 78 11.96 14.74 10.93
CA ASN A 78 11.75 16.18 11.07
C ASN A 78 11.27 16.60 12.46
N GLN A 79 11.36 15.72 13.47
CA GLN A 79 10.74 15.93 14.77
C GLN A 79 11.21 17.21 15.46
N GLU A 80 12.50 17.51 15.40
CA GLU A 80 13.06 18.75 15.98
C GLU A 80 12.53 19.99 15.26
N ARG A 81 12.49 19.96 13.93
CA ARG A 81 11.95 21.05 13.11
C ARG A 81 10.46 21.26 13.38
N ILE A 82 9.68 20.19 13.50
CA ILE A 82 8.25 20.25 13.86
C ILE A 82 8.07 20.90 15.23
N ARG A 83 8.85 20.48 16.23
CA ARG A 83 8.82 21.08 17.58
C ARG A 83 9.18 22.56 17.57
N GLN A 84 10.20 22.95 16.80
CA GLN A 84 10.59 24.36 16.66
C GLN A 84 9.47 25.19 16.01
N LEU A 85 8.83 24.67 14.97
CA LEU A 85 7.72 25.36 14.29
C LEU A 85 6.51 25.50 15.21
N ARG A 86 6.18 24.46 16.00
CA ARG A 86 5.12 24.54 17.02
C ARG A 86 5.41 25.56 18.11
N ARG A 87 6.66 25.65 18.58
CA ARG A 87 7.09 26.69 19.54
C ARG A 87 6.95 28.10 18.96
N LYS A 88 7.06 28.26 17.64
CA LYS A 88 6.80 29.51 16.92
C LYS A 88 5.31 29.79 16.66
N GLY A 89 4.41 28.95 17.18
CA GLY A 89 2.97 29.10 17.02
C GLY A 89 2.43 28.67 15.65
N LYS A 90 3.21 27.92 14.86
CA LYS A 90 2.76 27.46 13.54
C LYS A 90 1.70 26.37 13.63
N THR A 91 0.68 26.44 12.78
CA THR A 91 -0.38 25.43 12.70
C THR A 91 0.12 24.15 12.02
N ASP A 92 -0.58 23.03 12.21
CA ASP A 92 -0.23 21.77 11.54
C ASP A 92 -0.31 21.89 10.01
N GLU A 93 -1.19 22.74 9.46
CA GLU A 93 -1.20 23.06 8.02
C GLU A 93 0.09 23.73 7.56
N GLU A 94 0.58 24.74 8.31
CA GLU A 94 1.82 25.45 7.97
C GLU A 94 3.05 24.55 8.10
N ILE A 95 3.04 23.66 9.10
CA ILE A 95 4.09 22.67 9.30
C ILE A 95 4.09 21.66 8.14
N ALA A 96 2.93 21.12 7.77
CA ALA A 96 2.79 20.22 6.63
C ALA A 96 3.29 20.88 5.33
N GLU A 97 2.93 22.14 5.10
CA GLU A 97 3.38 22.91 3.95
C GLU A 97 4.90 23.10 3.94
N SER A 98 5.50 23.43 5.09
CA SER A 98 6.96 23.59 5.21
C SER A 98 7.72 22.29 4.94
N LEU A 99 7.16 21.16 5.37
CA LEU A 99 7.72 19.83 5.11
C LEU A 99 7.63 19.46 3.63
N LEU A 100 6.48 19.71 2.98
CA LEU A 100 6.30 19.46 1.56
C LEU A 100 7.21 20.32 0.69
N ALA A 101 7.33 21.61 1.02
CA ALA A 101 8.23 22.54 0.33
C ALA A 101 9.70 22.10 0.46
N ALA A 102 10.11 21.59 1.62
CA ALA A 102 11.46 21.04 1.82
C ALA A 102 11.73 19.79 0.96
N MET A 103 10.70 19.06 0.55
CA MET A 103 10.78 17.92 -0.37
C MET A 103 10.63 18.33 -1.85
N GLY A 104 10.57 19.64 -2.15
CA GLY A 104 10.36 20.15 -3.50
C GLY A 104 8.93 19.99 -4.02
N SER A 105 7.95 19.72 -3.15
CA SER A 105 6.54 19.60 -3.53
C SER A 105 5.81 20.90 -3.26
N PHE A 106 5.50 21.65 -4.31
CA PHE A 106 4.92 23.00 -4.20
C PHE A 106 3.46 23.12 -4.66
N SER A 107 2.97 22.27 -5.56
CA SER A 107 1.60 22.36 -6.07
C SER A 107 1.12 21.11 -6.79
N GLY A 108 -0.19 21.05 -7.05
CA GLY A 108 -0.84 19.99 -7.82
C GLY A 108 -1.59 18.95 -6.99
N TYR A 109 -2.21 18.00 -7.69
CA TYR A 109 -3.08 16.99 -7.06
C TYR A 109 -2.34 16.13 -6.03
N ARG A 110 -1.13 15.66 -6.37
CA ARG A 110 -0.30 14.85 -5.46
C ARG A 110 0.12 15.63 -4.21
N HIS A 111 0.45 16.91 -4.38
CA HIS A 111 0.79 17.80 -3.27
C HIS A 111 -0.41 17.94 -2.32
N ASN A 112 -1.61 18.25 -2.85
CA ASN A 112 -2.82 18.41 -2.03
C ASN A 112 -3.17 17.14 -1.23
N LEU A 113 -2.98 15.96 -1.83
CA LEU A 113 -3.16 14.70 -1.13
C LEU A 113 -2.11 14.48 -0.03
N ALA A 114 -0.83 14.71 -0.34
CA ALA A 114 0.25 14.57 0.63
C ALA A 114 0.09 15.54 1.81
N ARG A 115 -0.36 16.77 1.54
CA ARG A 115 -0.69 17.79 2.55
C ARG A 115 -1.77 17.32 3.49
N LYS A 116 -2.92 16.86 2.95
CA LYS A 116 -4.02 16.31 3.76
C LYS A 116 -3.57 15.14 4.61
N LYS A 117 -2.78 14.21 4.05
CA LYS A 117 -2.23 13.08 4.80
C LYS A 117 -1.30 13.53 5.92
N LEU A 118 -0.38 14.45 5.64
CA LEU A 118 0.56 14.98 6.64
C LEU A 118 -0.15 15.68 7.79
N ILE A 119 -1.18 16.47 7.52
CA ILE A 119 -1.98 17.13 8.57
C ILE A 119 -2.59 16.09 9.52
N VAL A 120 -3.19 15.03 8.98
CA VAL A 120 -3.74 13.93 9.77
C VAL A 120 -2.66 13.29 10.64
N TYR A 121 -1.50 12.94 10.07
CA TYR A 121 -0.42 12.33 10.84
C TYR A 121 0.24 13.28 11.85
N LEU A 122 0.33 14.59 11.55
CA LEU A 122 0.83 15.61 12.48
C LEU A 122 -0.09 15.76 13.69
N SER A 123 -1.41 15.66 13.50
CA SER A 123 -2.37 15.68 14.61
C SER A 123 -2.20 14.49 15.56
N GLU A 124 -1.80 13.33 15.04
CA GLU A 124 -1.46 12.14 15.82
C GLU A 124 -0.07 12.25 16.49
N PHE A 125 0.83 13.04 15.91
CA PHE A 125 2.22 13.21 16.32
C PHE A 125 2.37 14.44 17.24
N LYS A 126 2.18 14.27 18.55
CA LYS A 126 2.36 15.33 19.55
C LYS A 126 3.81 15.47 20.03
#